data_AF-A0A142XUF4-F1
#
_entry.id   AF-A0A142XUF4-F1
#
_cell.length_a   1.000
_cell.length_b   1.000
_cell.length_c   1.000
_cell.angle_alpha   90.00
_cell.angle_beta   90.00
_cell.angle_gamma   90.00
#
_symmetry.space_group_name_H-M   'P 1'
#
loop_
_entity.id
_entity.type
_entity.pdbx_description
1 polymer ?
#
loop_
_entity_poly.entity_id
_entity_poly.type
_entity_poly.pdbx_seq_one_letter_code
_entity_poly.pdbx_strand_id
1 'polypeptide(L)'
;MDQRRVNSEQLLSTIDRTKPWNADTNQQAARTRLPVLLCPENLPEIPPGSPAITCYVGISGLGANAAALPIDSPQAGAMRYDAPTPFERISDGLSQTLLFAETRNELGPWLRGGPSTVRGLDNAPGVPALIGTDGQFGGYFPGIAHFAMCDGSVRAFTANADPRVLYGLSTIAGKNTDPVPGE
;
A
#
# COMPACT_ATOMS: atom_id res chain seq x y z
N MET A 1 -15.13 15.31 -6.48
CA MET A 1 -13.97 15.93 -5.80
C MET A 1 -12.86 16.08 -6.84
N ASP A 2 -12.33 17.29 -7.06
CA ASP A 2 -11.18 17.44 -7.97
C ASP A 2 -9.92 16.94 -7.27
N GLN A 3 -9.41 15.79 -7.73
CA GLN A 3 -8.29 15.09 -7.13
C GLN A 3 -6.94 15.81 -7.34
N ARG A 4 -6.86 16.80 -8.24
CA ARG A 4 -5.61 17.49 -8.62
C ARG A 4 -5.43 18.87 -7.97
N ARG A 5 -6.25 19.20 -6.96
CA ARG A 5 -6.22 20.51 -6.30
C ARG A 5 -4.94 20.81 -5.53
N VAL A 6 -4.12 19.80 -5.24
CA VAL A 6 -2.86 19.97 -4.52
C VAL A 6 -1.70 19.89 -5.50
N ASN A 7 -0.91 20.96 -5.58
CA ASN A 7 0.36 20.94 -6.29
C ASN A 7 1.34 20.02 -5.54
N SER A 8 1.55 18.82 -6.07
CA SER A 8 2.35 17.78 -5.42
C SER A 8 3.83 18.14 -5.36
N GLU A 9 4.37 18.81 -6.39
CA GLU A 9 5.77 19.26 -6.40
C GLU A 9 6.02 20.31 -5.31
N GLN A 10 5.12 21.28 -5.20
CA GLN A 10 5.19 22.30 -4.15
C GLN A 10 5.08 21.65 -2.76
N LEU A 11 4.13 20.74 -2.54
CA LEU A 11 4.00 20.04 -1.25
C LEU A 11 5.27 19.26 -0.91
N LEU A 12 5.81 18.49 -1.87
CA LEU A 12 7.04 17.72 -1.69
C LEU A 12 8.23 18.61 -1.32
N SER A 13 8.30 19.83 -1.85
CA SER A 13 9.37 20.80 -1.52
C SER A 13 9.35 21.29 -0.07
N THR A 14 8.22 21.13 0.64
CA THR A 14 8.08 21.54 2.05
C THR A 14 8.48 20.47 3.05
N ILE A 15 8.80 19.25 2.59
CA ILE A 15 9.13 18.11 3.44
C ILE A 15 10.65 18.05 3.64
N ASP A 16 11.08 18.15 4.89
CA ASP A 16 12.45 17.84 5.28
C ASP A 16 12.62 16.32 5.37
N ARG A 17 13.20 15.73 4.31
CA ARG A 17 13.46 14.29 4.19
C ARG A 17 14.52 13.75 5.15
N THR A 18 15.23 14.63 5.86
CA THR A 18 16.23 14.25 6.87
C THR A 18 15.62 14.10 8.27
N LYS A 19 14.34 14.46 8.42
CA LYS A 19 13.62 14.41 9.70
C LYS A 19 12.42 13.46 9.63
N PRO A 20 12.00 12.89 10.76
CA PRO A 20 10.81 12.04 10.78
C PRO A 20 9.55 12.82 10.43
N TRP A 21 8.52 12.10 9.98
CA TRP A 21 7.24 12.68 9.55
C TRP A 21 6.57 13.53 10.64
N ASN A 22 6.83 13.22 11.92
CA ASN A 22 6.25 13.90 13.06
C ASN A 22 7.09 15.07 13.61
N ALA A 23 8.23 15.40 13.00
CA ALA A 23 8.98 16.60 13.36
C ALA A 23 8.16 17.86 13.08
N ASP A 24 8.30 18.90 13.92
CA ASP A 24 7.54 20.16 13.78
C ASP A 24 7.64 20.76 12.38
N THR A 25 8.80 20.64 11.72
CA THR A 25 9.03 21.12 10.35
C THR A 25 8.19 20.38 9.30
N ASN A 26 7.81 19.13 9.55
CA ASN A 26 7.05 18.29 8.63
C ASN A 26 5.54 18.26 8.95
N GLN A 27 5.11 18.77 10.11
CA GLN A 27 3.71 18.70 10.55
C GLN A 27 2.74 19.42 9.61
N GLN A 28 3.15 20.54 9.02
CA GLN A 28 2.31 21.25 8.06
C GLN A 28 2.06 20.40 6.80
N ALA A 29 3.11 19.78 6.26
CA ALA A 29 2.98 18.85 5.14
C ALA A 29 2.13 17.64 5.53
N ALA A 30 2.41 17.01 6.67
CA ALA A 30 1.68 15.84 7.17
C ALA A 30 0.17 16.09 7.35
N ARG A 31 -0.25 17.32 7.66
CA ARG A 31 -1.67 17.70 7.80
C ARG A 31 -2.35 18.05 6.47
N THR A 32 -1.59 18.15 5.37
CA THR A 32 -2.15 18.43 4.05
C THR A 32 -2.97 17.25 3.58
N ARG A 33 -4.28 17.45 3.40
CA ARG A 33 -5.17 16.43 2.84
C ARG A 33 -4.89 16.29 1.35
N LEU A 34 -4.66 15.06 0.92
CA LEU A 34 -4.46 14.69 -0.47
C LEU A 34 -5.68 13.91 -0.96
N PRO A 35 -6.63 14.55 -1.68
CA PRO A 35 -7.82 13.88 -2.21
C PRO A 35 -7.54 12.61 -3.00
N VAL A 36 -6.42 12.56 -3.73
CA VAL A 36 -6.00 11.38 -4.50
C VAL A 36 -5.65 10.17 -3.63
N LEU A 37 -5.31 10.40 -2.35
CA LEU A 37 -4.99 9.36 -1.38
C LEU A 37 -6.21 8.92 -0.56
N LEU A 38 -7.40 9.45 -0.83
CA LEU A 38 -8.61 9.15 -0.08
C LEU A 38 -9.63 8.42 -0.96
N CYS A 39 -10.29 7.42 -0.40
CA CYS A 39 -11.43 6.80 -1.06
C CYS A 39 -12.61 7.80 -1.10
N PRO A 40 -13.15 8.14 -2.28
CA PRO A 40 -14.21 9.14 -2.40
C PRO A 40 -15.55 8.68 -1.82
N GLU A 41 -15.80 7.37 -1.79
CA GLU A 41 -17.06 6.79 -1.31
C GLU A 41 -17.19 6.79 0.21
N ASN A 42 -16.07 6.77 0.93
CA ASN A 42 -16.10 6.76 2.39
C ASN A 42 -14.89 7.49 2.95
N LEU A 43 -15.03 8.81 3.04
CA LEU A 43 -14.03 9.70 3.62
C LEU A 43 -13.96 9.45 5.13
N PRO A 44 -12.83 8.97 5.66
CA PRO A 44 -12.71 8.79 7.10
C PRO A 44 -12.76 10.15 7.80
N GLU A 45 -13.43 10.20 8.95
CA GLU A 45 -13.42 11.38 9.79
C GLU A 45 -12.02 11.57 10.37
N ILE A 46 -11.39 12.71 10.06
CA ILE A 46 -10.06 13.05 10.59
C ILE A 46 -10.24 14.30 11.45
N PRO A 47 -9.93 14.25 12.75
CA PRO A 47 -10.08 15.40 13.63
C PRO A 47 -9.28 16.61 13.11
N PRO A 48 -9.80 17.84 13.27
CA PRO A 48 -9.07 19.04 12.88
C PRO A 48 -7.66 19.10 13.49
N GLY A 49 -6.67 19.47 12.69
CA GLY A 49 -5.26 19.53 13.14
C GLY A 49 -4.55 18.18 13.26
N SER A 50 -5.24 17.06 13.06
CA SER A 50 -4.58 15.75 12.96
C SER A 50 -3.87 15.60 11.62
N PRO A 51 -2.78 14.81 11.55
CA PRO A 51 -2.16 14.44 10.29
C PRO A 51 -3.18 13.81 9.33
N ALA A 52 -3.09 14.15 8.04
CA ALA A 52 -3.95 13.61 7.01
C ALA A 52 -3.56 12.16 6.69
N ILE A 53 -4.55 11.30 6.52
CA ILE A 53 -4.36 9.87 6.29
C ILE A 53 -4.28 9.51 4.80
N THR A 54 -3.95 8.24 4.52
CA THR A 54 -4.15 7.59 3.22
C THR A 54 -5.09 6.38 3.34
N CYS A 55 -5.88 6.14 2.30
CA CYS A 55 -6.69 4.93 2.07
C CYS A 55 -6.02 3.96 1.08
N TYR A 56 -4.85 4.34 0.53
CA TYR A 56 -4.09 3.55 -0.41
C TYR A 56 -2.69 3.31 0.14
N VAL A 57 -2.30 2.04 0.19
CA VAL A 57 -1.00 1.59 0.74
C VAL A 57 -0.16 0.95 -0.35
N GLY A 58 1.14 1.21 -0.34
CA GLY A 58 2.09 0.56 -1.22
C GLY A 58 2.28 -0.91 -0.85
N ILE A 59 2.38 -1.77 -1.87
CA ILE A 59 2.58 -3.21 -1.68
C ILE A 59 4.06 -3.55 -1.69
N SER A 60 4.55 -4.11 -0.58
CA SER A 60 5.97 -4.36 -0.40
C SER A 60 6.43 -5.80 -0.54
N GLY A 61 5.52 -6.72 -0.86
CA GLY A 61 5.85 -8.12 -1.08
C GLY A 61 4.98 -9.08 -0.30
N LEU A 62 5.54 -10.25 -0.01
CA LEU A 62 4.91 -11.29 0.79
C LEU A 62 5.48 -11.27 2.23
N GLY A 63 4.58 -11.29 3.21
CA GLY A 63 4.88 -11.31 4.64
C GLY A 63 4.92 -9.93 5.30
N ALA A 64 4.71 -9.90 6.62
CA ALA A 64 4.63 -8.67 7.41
C ALA A 64 5.89 -7.78 7.32
N ASN A 65 7.07 -8.38 7.14
CA ASN A 65 8.36 -7.69 7.10
C ASN A 65 8.85 -7.36 5.68
N ALA A 66 8.01 -7.56 4.65
CA ALA A 66 8.44 -7.51 3.25
C ALA A 66 9.09 -6.17 2.84
N ALA A 67 8.66 -5.07 3.47
CA ALA A 67 9.18 -3.72 3.18
C ALA A 67 10.65 -3.53 3.53
N ALA A 68 11.19 -4.33 4.46
CA ALA A 68 12.59 -4.27 4.88
C ALA A 68 13.47 -5.29 4.14
N LEU A 69 12.91 -6.11 3.24
CA LEU A 69 13.67 -7.16 2.57
C LEU A 69 14.64 -6.61 1.52
N PRO A 70 15.82 -7.25 1.35
CA PRO A 70 16.67 -7.02 0.19
C PRO A 70 15.91 -7.22 -1.12
N ILE A 71 16.29 -6.48 -2.16
CA ILE A 71 15.60 -6.55 -3.46
C ILE A 71 15.74 -7.90 -4.17
N ASP A 72 16.74 -8.69 -3.80
CA ASP A 72 16.96 -10.03 -4.34
C ASP A 72 16.17 -11.10 -3.57
N SER A 73 15.43 -10.73 -2.52
CA SER A 73 14.56 -11.66 -1.81
C SER A 73 13.42 -12.12 -2.72
N PRO A 74 13.08 -13.43 -2.73
CA PRO A 74 11.93 -13.92 -3.50
C PRO A 74 10.60 -13.30 -3.03
N GLN A 75 10.54 -12.83 -1.78
CA GLN A 75 9.35 -12.22 -1.20
C GLN A 75 9.30 -10.69 -1.39
N ALA A 76 10.29 -10.09 -2.05
CA ALA A 76 10.33 -8.64 -2.24
C ALA A 76 9.25 -8.17 -3.23
N GLY A 77 8.54 -7.10 -2.86
CA GLY A 77 7.59 -6.41 -3.72
C GLY A 77 8.13 -5.11 -4.32
N ALA A 78 7.26 -4.39 -5.02
CA ALA A 78 7.60 -3.18 -5.76
C ALA A 78 7.94 -2.01 -4.82
N MET A 79 7.20 -1.86 -3.72
CA MET A 79 7.46 -0.84 -2.71
C MET A 79 8.38 -1.38 -1.61
N ARG A 80 9.25 -0.53 -1.06
CA ARG A 80 10.23 -0.93 -0.03
C ARG A 80 10.64 0.30 0.77
N TYR A 81 11.21 0.06 1.94
CA TYR A 81 11.78 1.16 2.73
C TYR A 81 13.12 1.60 2.13
N ASP A 82 13.37 2.91 2.24
CA ASP A 82 14.66 3.58 2.03
C ASP A 82 15.32 3.45 0.64
N ALA A 83 14.70 2.76 -0.32
CA ALA A 83 15.21 2.63 -1.69
C ALA A 83 14.09 2.53 -2.74
N PRO A 84 14.30 3.01 -3.97
CA PRO A 84 13.38 2.72 -5.08
C PRO A 84 13.61 1.30 -5.62
N THR A 85 12.58 0.72 -6.24
CA THR A 85 12.69 -0.51 -7.03
C THR A 85 12.76 -0.13 -8.52
N PRO A 86 13.87 -0.42 -9.23
CA PRO A 86 13.98 -0.20 -10.68
C PRO A 86 13.01 -1.10 -11.46
N PHE A 87 12.47 -0.63 -12.59
CA PHE A 87 11.54 -1.43 -13.39
C PHE A 87 12.15 -2.72 -13.92
N GLU A 88 13.46 -2.72 -14.21
CA GLU A 88 14.19 -3.90 -14.68
C GLU A 88 14.27 -5.01 -13.62
N ARG A 89 14.03 -4.66 -12.35
CA ARG A 89 13.99 -5.63 -11.25
C ARG A 89 12.63 -6.32 -11.12
N ILE A 90 11.61 -5.86 -11.83
CA ILE A 90 10.26 -6.44 -11.83
C ILE A 90 10.16 -7.50 -12.94
N SER A 91 10.70 -8.69 -12.65
CA SER A 91 10.81 -9.78 -13.62
C SER A 91 9.51 -10.54 -13.88
N ASP A 92 8.52 -10.47 -12.99
CA ASP A 92 7.17 -11.04 -13.22
C ASP A 92 6.34 -10.21 -14.23
N GLY A 93 6.80 -8.99 -14.52
CA GLY A 93 6.18 -8.05 -15.44
C GLY A 93 5.30 -7.02 -14.75
N LEU A 94 5.33 -5.78 -15.24
CA LEU A 94 4.67 -4.64 -14.60
C LEU A 94 3.14 -4.82 -14.45
N SER A 95 2.50 -5.53 -15.38
CA SER A 95 1.06 -5.84 -15.34
C SER A 95 0.71 -7.00 -14.41
N GLN A 96 1.71 -7.70 -13.86
CA GLN A 96 1.56 -8.83 -12.94
C GLN A 96 2.16 -8.54 -11.56
N THR A 97 2.50 -7.29 -11.26
CA THR A 97 3.02 -6.91 -9.94
C THR A 97 2.16 -5.81 -9.31
N LEU A 98 1.66 -6.06 -8.11
CA LEU A 98 0.88 -5.09 -7.33
C LEU A 98 1.77 -3.93 -6.90
N LEU A 99 1.26 -2.71 -7.02
CA LEU A 99 1.92 -1.47 -6.64
C LEU A 99 1.26 -0.82 -5.43
N PHE A 100 -0.06 -0.57 -5.52
CA PHE A 100 -0.87 0.00 -4.43
C PHE A 100 -2.14 -0.81 -4.23
N ALA A 101 -2.65 -0.79 -3.01
CA ALA A 101 -3.91 -1.41 -2.65
C ALA A 101 -4.80 -0.45 -1.87
N GLU A 102 -6.10 -0.48 -2.14
CA GLU A 102 -7.11 0.16 -1.30
C GLU A 102 -7.22 -0.57 0.04
N THR A 103 -7.42 0.18 1.13
CA THR A 103 -7.72 -0.39 2.45
C THR A 103 -8.53 0.58 3.30
N ARG A 104 -9.43 0.02 4.12
CA ARG A 104 -10.12 0.70 5.21
C ARG A 104 -9.43 0.50 6.57
N ASN A 105 -8.47 -0.42 6.65
CA ASN A 105 -7.92 -0.92 7.90
C ASN A 105 -6.48 -0.44 8.12
N GLU A 106 -6.16 -0.12 9.38
CA GLU A 106 -4.87 0.43 9.83
C GLU A 106 -4.48 1.74 9.13
N LEU A 107 -5.47 2.61 8.89
CA LEU A 107 -5.24 3.91 8.27
C LEU A 107 -4.26 4.74 9.10
N GLY A 108 -3.43 5.51 8.41
CA GLY A 108 -2.41 6.31 9.05
C GLY A 108 -1.99 7.50 8.22
N PRO A 109 -1.22 8.42 8.83
CA PRO A 109 -0.75 9.62 8.15
C PRO A 109 -0.02 9.27 6.86
N TRP A 110 -0.34 9.94 5.76
CA TRP A 110 0.24 9.61 4.45
C TRP A 110 1.76 9.82 4.43
N LEU A 111 2.29 10.73 5.25
CA LEU A 111 3.72 11.00 5.37
C LEU A 111 4.45 10.02 6.31
N ARG A 112 3.72 9.19 7.06
CA ARG A 112 4.31 8.24 8.02
C ARG A 112 4.74 6.96 7.30
N GLY A 113 6.04 6.72 7.22
CA GLY A 113 6.56 5.40 6.85
C GLY A 113 6.10 4.32 7.84
N GLY A 114 5.80 3.13 7.34
CA GLY A 114 5.32 2.00 8.14
C GLY A 114 4.10 1.30 7.52
N PRO A 115 3.49 0.32 8.21
CA PRO A 115 2.44 -0.53 7.64
C PRO A 115 1.20 0.22 7.13
N SER A 116 0.91 1.40 7.68
CA SER A 116 -0.20 2.24 7.25
C SER A 116 0.01 2.96 5.90
N THR A 117 1.20 2.87 5.31
CA THR A 117 1.53 3.48 4.01
C THR A 117 2.24 2.51 3.07
N VAL A 118 3.03 1.57 3.59
CA VAL A 118 3.69 0.50 2.82
C VAL A 118 3.73 -0.77 3.66
N ARG A 119 3.12 -1.85 3.17
CA ARG A 119 3.10 -3.17 3.84
C ARG A 119 3.05 -4.33 2.84
N GLY A 120 3.45 -5.51 3.31
CA GLY A 120 3.33 -6.75 2.57
C GLY A 120 1.95 -7.37 2.72
N LEU A 121 1.69 -8.42 1.97
CA LEU A 121 0.54 -9.30 2.19
C LEU A 121 0.93 -10.29 3.28
N ASP A 122 0.34 -10.16 4.46
CA ASP A 122 0.62 -11.09 5.55
C ASP A 122 0.00 -12.46 5.23
N ASN A 123 0.83 -13.50 5.33
CA ASN A 123 0.49 -14.89 5.09
C ASN A 123 0.83 -15.76 6.31
N ALA A 124 0.93 -15.20 7.51
CA ALA A 124 1.08 -16.01 8.71
C ALA A 124 -0.25 -16.70 9.10
N PRO A 125 -0.23 -17.87 9.77
CA PRO A 125 -1.44 -18.47 10.31
C PRO A 125 -2.16 -17.52 11.28
N GLY A 126 -3.49 -17.42 11.18
CA GLY A 126 -4.31 -16.63 12.10
C GLY A 126 -4.39 -15.14 11.81
N VAL A 127 -3.78 -14.66 10.72
CA VAL A 127 -3.93 -13.27 10.27
C VAL A 127 -5.29 -13.05 9.59
N PRO A 128 -5.79 -11.80 9.53
CA PRO A 128 -7.03 -11.50 8.82
C PRO A 128 -6.97 -11.89 7.35
N ALA A 129 -8.14 -12.17 6.76
CA ALA A 129 -8.27 -12.40 5.32
C ALA A 129 -7.64 -11.25 4.52
N LEU A 130 -7.15 -11.54 3.31
CA LEU A 130 -6.55 -10.49 2.47
C LEU A 130 -7.56 -9.43 2.05
N ILE A 131 -8.78 -9.84 1.66
CA ILE A 131 -9.80 -8.96 1.12
C ILE A 131 -11.08 -9.09 1.94
N GLY A 132 -11.63 -7.96 2.38
CA GLY A 132 -12.91 -7.90 3.09
C GLY A 132 -13.02 -6.68 3.98
N THR A 133 -14.18 -6.53 4.64
CA THR A 133 -14.41 -5.43 5.60
C THR A 133 -13.36 -5.40 6.70
N ASP A 134 -13.04 -6.57 7.27
CA ASP A 134 -12.02 -6.74 8.31
C ASP A 134 -10.70 -7.31 7.75
N GLY A 135 -10.55 -7.31 6.42
CA GLY A 135 -9.36 -7.83 5.75
C GLY A 135 -8.20 -6.83 5.69
N GLN A 136 -7.03 -7.27 5.26
CA GLN A 136 -5.86 -6.39 5.07
C GLN A 136 -6.11 -5.30 4.03
N PHE A 137 -6.91 -5.59 3.00
CA PHE A 137 -7.21 -4.73 1.86
C PHE A 137 -8.73 -4.68 1.57
N GLY A 138 -9.17 -3.61 0.91
CA GLY A 138 -10.56 -3.33 0.61
C GLY A 138 -11.33 -2.78 1.82
N GLY A 139 -12.59 -3.19 1.94
CA GLY A 139 -13.47 -2.86 3.08
C GLY A 139 -14.35 -1.62 2.91
N TYR A 140 -14.18 -0.88 1.81
CA TYR A 140 -15.14 0.14 1.37
C TYR A 140 -16.28 -0.44 0.54
N PHE A 141 -16.00 -1.50 -0.22
CA PHE A 141 -16.98 -2.27 -0.97
C PHE A 141 -16.98 -3.72 -0.48
N PRO A 142 -18.15 -4.29 -0.11
CA PRO A 142 -18.20 -5.65 0.42
C PRO A 142 -17.57 -6.69 -0.52
N GLY A 143 -16.54 -7.38 -0.03
CA GLY A 143 -15.91 -8.51 -0.72
C GLY A 143 -15.06 -8.16 -1.94
N ILE A 144 -14.74 -6.88 -2.19
CA ILE A 144 -13.91 -6.42 -3.31
C ILE A 144 -12.80 -5.50 -2.80
N ALA A 145 -11.62 -5.60 -3.40
CA ALA A 145 -10.53 -4.64 -3.22
C ALA A 145 -9.91 -4.27 -4.58
N HIS A 146 -9.59 -2.98 -4.74
CA HIS A 146 -8.90 -2.47 -5.91
C HIS A 146 -7.40 -2.39 -5.67
N PHE A 147 -6.63 -2.84 -6.66
CA PHE A 147 -5.18 -2.79 -6.66
C PHE A 147 -4.69 -2.10 -7.92
N ALA A 148 -3.78 -1.15 -7.76
CA ALA A 148 -3.00 -0.62 -8.87
C ALA A 148 -1.84 -1.57 -9.14
N MET A 149 -1.60 -1.86 -10.41
CA MET A 149 -0.47 -2.64 -10.89
C MET A 149 0.71 -1.71 -11.20
N CYS A 150 1.92 -2.26 -11.33
CA CYS A 150 3.12 -1.47 -11.65
C CYS A 150 3.09 -0.87 -13.08
N ASP A 151 2.24 -1.36 -13.98
CA ASP A 151 2.00 -0.77 -15.30
C ASP A 151 0.99 0.40 -15.29
N GLY A 152 0.45 0.76 -14.12
CA GLY A 152 -0.55 1.82 -13.95
C GLY A 152 -2.00 1.37 -14.21
N SER A 153 -2.24 0.13 -14.62
CA SER A 153 -3.59 -0.43 -14.67
C SER A 153 -4.14 -0.70 -13.27
N VAL A 154 -5.47 -0.79 -13.15
CA VAL A 154 -6.16 -1.14 -11.90
C VAL A 154 -6.94 -2.42 -12.11
N ARG A 155 -6.86 -3.34 -11.14
CA ARG A 155 -7.63 -4.59 -11.12
C ARG A 155 -8.41 -4.70 -9.82
N ALA A 156 -9.61 -5.25 -9.92
CA ALA A 156 -10.43 -5.60 -8.76
C ALA A 156 -10.27 -7.10 -8.48
N PHE A 157 -10.06 -7.44 -7.21
CA PHE A 157 -10.03 -8.82 -6.73
C PHE A 157 -11.14 -9.02 -5.71
N THR A 158 -11.72 -10.22 -5.69
CA THR A 158 -12.79 -10.57 -4.75
C THR A 158 -12.23 -11.36 -3.57
N ALA A 159 -12.98 -11.40 -2.46
CA ALA A 159 -12.64 -12.23 -1.30
C ALA A 159 -12.60 -13.75 -1.60
N ASN A 160 -13.13 -14.17 -2.75
CA ASN A 160 -13.09 -15.56 -3.22
C ASN A 160 -11.86 -15.87 -4.09
N ALA A 161 -11.04 -14.86 -4.41
CA ALA A 161 -9.80 -15.09 -5.13
C ALA A 161 -8.88 -15.97 -4.29
N ASP A 162 -8.24 -16.95 -4.93
CA ASP A 162 -7.23 -17.77 -4.30
C ASP A 162 -6.09 -16.86 -3.76
N PRO A 163 -5.81 -16.86 -2.44
CA PRO A 163 -4.78 -16.02 -1.85
C PRO A 163 -3.41 -16.18 -2.53
N ARG A 164 -3.10 -17.37 -3.07
CA ARG A 164 -1.84 -17.65 -3.77
C ARG A 164 -1.64 -16.77 -5.00
N VAL A 165 -2.74 -16.39 -5.67
CA VAL A 165 -2.68 -15.45 -6.79
C VAL A 165 -2.18 -14.10 -6.30
N LEU A 166 -2.75 -13.59 -5.20
CA LEU A 166 -2.32 -12.31 -4.62
C LEU A 166 -0.90 -12.38 -4.07
N TYR A 167 -0.49 -13.50 -3.50
CA TYR A 167 0.89 -13.73 -3.04
C TYR A 167 1.90 -13.75 -4.18
N GLY A 168 1.54 -14.31 -5.34
CA GLY A 168 2.37 -14.22 -6.54
C GLY A 168 2.51 -12.77 -7.00
N LEU A 169 1.37 -12.10 -7.19
CA LEU A 169 1.31 -10.73 -7.70
C LEU A 169 1.96 -9.70 -6.75
N SER A 170 2.07 -9.97 -5.44
CA SER A 170 2.71 -9.02 -4.51
C SER A 170 4.22 -8.94 -4.65
N THR A 171 4.85 -9.92 -5.31
CA THR A 171 6.31 -10.02 -5.45
C THR A 171 6.77 -9.58 -6.83
N ILE A 172 7.98 -9.02 -6.92
CA ILE A 172 8.59 -8.59 -8.19
C ILE A 172 9.12 -9.77 -9.01
N ALA A 173 9.42 -10.89 -8.35
CA ALA A 173 9.92 -12.11 -8.96
C ALA A 173 8.79 -13.05 -9.43
N GLY A 174 7.59 -12.88 -8.87
CA GLY A 174 6.43 -13.73 -9.11
C GLY A 174 6.54 -15.11 -8.45
N LYS A 175 5.63 -16.00 -8.84
CA LYS A 175 5.70 -17.47 -8.61
C LYS A 175 5.71 -17.94 -7.15
N ASN A 176 4.95 -17.32 -6.25
CA ASN A 176 4.68 -17.95 -4.96
C ASN A 176 3.72 -19.15 -5.14
N THR A 177 4.31 -20.34 -5.19
CA THR A 177 3.61 -21.63 -5.05
C THR A 177 3.55 -22.10 -3.59
N ASP A 178 3.88 -21.23 -2.65
CA ASP A 178 3.93 -21.57 -1.23
C ASP A 178 2.55 -22.05 -0.73
N PRO A 179 2.52 -23.09 0.13
CA PRO A 179 1.28 -23.58 0.70
C PRO A 179 0.59 -22.47 1.51
N VAL A 180 -0.74 -22.46 1.45
CA VAL A 180 -1.54 -21.53 2.28
C VAL A 180 -1.47 -22.01 3.73
N PRO A 181 -1.33 -21.11 4.73
CA PRO A 181 -1.35 -21.52 6.13
C PRO A 181 -2.62 -22.30 6.47
N GLY A 182 -2.46 -23.55 6.92
CA GLY A 182 -3.56 -24.44 7.26
C GLY A 182 -3.86 -25.55 6.25
N GLU A 183 -3.11 -25.63 5.14
CA GLU A 183 -2.92 -26.88 4.37
C GLU A 183 -1.86 -27.80 4.98
#